data_AF-A0A841HQ55-F1
#
_entry.id   AF-A0A841HQ55-F1
#
_cell.length_a   1.000
_cell.length_b   1.000
_cell.length_c   1.000
_cell.angle_alpha   90.00
_cell.angle_beta   90.00
_cell.angle_gamma   90.00
#
_symmetry.space_group_name_H-M   'P 1'
#
loop_
_entity.id
_entity.type
_entity.pdbx_description
1 polymer ?
#
loop_
_entity_poly.entity_id
_entity_poly.type
_entity_poly.pdbx_seq_one_letter_code
_entity_poly.pdbx_strand_id
1 'polypeptide(L)'
;MPKDIGTAVREVCLWLPEAEEFLSHGSPNFRVRGKTFAAYCVNHHGDGRIALWLSSPAGAQALYTKEEPKHFFVPPYVGPRGWLGVNLDKGISWKRVAKLVREAYEKVAPRALSATLGATIDIKPPTAKLKPEDIDPLQSKRARTLLDKLRGMCLELQGTNESSAFGVPVWRVGKKTFVCAGHGRERLTLLFWVGVEQQSLYMSDKRYSIPPYMGHNGWISIDVTKDANWDEIRGLMLNSYRHFAPKRLAAALDAHPSLETAAPKRKSGTRSPRGTRGARGKTVNRKTRRS
;
A
#
# COMPACT_ATOMS: atom_id res chain seq x y z
N MET A 1 16.81 -23.03 0.52
CA MET A 1 16.68 -21.63 1.00
C MET A 1 16.06 -21.67 2.39
N PRO A 2 16.41 -20.78 3.33
CA PRO A 2 15.78 -20.74 4.64
C PRO A 2 14.29 -20.39 4.51
N LYS A 3 13.44 -21.10 5.25
CA LYS A 3 11.99 -20.91 5.25
C LYS A 3 11.64 -19.63 6.02
N ASP A 4 10.89 -18.73 5.40
CA ASP A 4 10.37 -17.53 6.07
C ASP A 4 9.03 -17.79 6.77
N ILE A 5 8.60 -16.83 7.61
CA ILE A 5 7.37 -16.94 8.39
C ILE A 5 6.14 -17.06 7.48
N GLY A 6 6.07 -16.30 6.39
CA GLY A 6 4.93 -16.34 5.47
C GLY A 6 4.75 -17.70 4.79
N THR A 7 5.86 -18.33 4.39
CA THR A 7 5.90 -19.68 3.83
C THR A 7 5.48 -20.71 4.87
N ALA A 8 5.93 -20.55 6.12
CA ALA A 8 5.50 -21.42 7.22
C ALA A 8 4.00 -21.28 7.54
N VAL A 9 3.44 -20.07 7.51
CA VAL A 9 2.00 -19.85 7.66
C VAL A 9 1.24 -20.55 6.53
N ARG A 10 1.67 -20.40 5.27
CA ARG A 10 1.03 -21.08 4.13
C ARG A 10 1.04 -22.59 4.28
N GLU A 11 2.17 -23.16 4.67
CA GLU A 11 2.30 -24.61 4.86
C GLU A 11 1.31 -25.14 5.90
N VAL A 12 1.17 -24.46 7.04
CA VAL A 12 0.22 -24.88 8.09
C VAL A 12 -1.23 -24.69 7.66
N CYS A 13 -1.57 -23.56 7.04
CA CYS A 13 -2.95 -23.25 6.66
C CYS A 13 -3.42 -24.09 5.46
N LEU A 14 -2.58 -24.29 4.45
CA LEU A 14 -2.93 -24.98 3.20
C LEU A 14 -2.76 -26.50 3.29
N TRP A 15 -2.22 -27.02 4.40
CA TRP A 15 -2.28 -28.45 4.72
C TRP A 15 -3.70 -28.93 5.02
N LEU A 16 -4.59 -28.03 5.43
CA LEU A 16 -5.95 -28.37 5.83
C LEU A 16 -6.83 -28.63 4.58
N PRO A 17 -7.77 -29.60 4.65
CA PRO A 17 -8.60 -29.96 3.51
C PRO A 17 -9.33 -28.76 2.91
N GLU A 18 -9.24 -28.58 1.60
CA GLU A 18 -9.94 -27.51 0.87
C GLU A 18 -9.67 -26.09 1.39
N ALA A 19 -8.56 -25.88 2.10
CA ALA A 19 -8.11 -24.55 2.47
C ALA A 19 -7.53 -23.83 1.24
N GLU A 20 -7.94 -22.58 1.04
CA GLU A 20 -7.49 -21.73 -0.05
C GLU A 20 -6.86 -20.44 0.50
N GLU A 21 -5.79 -19.96 -0.14
CA GLU A 21 -5.26 -18.62 0.07
C GLU A 21 -5.93 -17.62 -0.89
N PHE A 22 -6.34 -16.47 -0.37
CA PHE A 22 -6.76 -15.33 -1.17
C PHE A 22 -6.21 -14.02 -0.58
N LEU A 23 -6.02 -13.02 -1.41
CA LEU A 23 -5.61 -11.70 -0.94
C LEU A 23 -6.84 -10.87 -0.56
N SER A 24 -6.85 -10.37 0.68
CA SER A 24 -7.85 -9.41 1.16
C SER A 24 -7.13 -8.20 1.74
N HIS A 25 -7.43 -7.02 1.21
CA HIS A 25 -6.83 -5.75 1.66
C HIS A 25 -5.29 -5.80 1.73
N GLY A 26 -4.65 -6.51 0.79
CA GLY A 26 -3.19 -6.67 0.71
C GLY A 26 -2.58 -7.78 1.59
N SER A 27 -3.38 -8.43 2.43
CA SER A 27 -2.94 -9.47 3.36
C SER A 27 -3.45 -10.87 2.94
N PRO A 28 -2.62 -11.93 3.01
CA PRO A 28 -3.07 -13.29 2.79
C PRO A 28 -4.14 -13.70 3.81
N ASN A 29 -5.26 -14.17 3.32
CA ASN A 29 -6.34 -14.75 4.10
C ASN A 29 -6.52 -16.21 3.68
N PHE A 30 -6.83 -17.06 4.64
CA PHE A 30 -7.05 -18.49 4.44
C PHE A 30 -8.49 -18.83 4.77
N ARG A 31 -9.16 -19.49 3.84
CA ARG A 31 -10.58 -19.82 3.94
C ARG A 31 -10.85 -21.27 3.60
N VAL A 32 -11.96 -21.78 4.11
CA VAL A 32 -12.53 -23.07 3.75
C VAL A 32 -13.98 -22.83 3.34
N ARG A 33 -14.39 -23.34 2.17
CA ARG A 33 -15.76 -23.16 1.63
C ARG A 33 -16.25 -21.71 1.69
N GLY A 34 -15.39 -20.76 1.30
CA GLY A 34 -15.71 -19.33 1.27
C GLY A 34 -15.66 -18.60 2.62
N LYS A 35 -15.37 -19.28 3.73
CA LYS A 35 -15.32 -18.69 5.08
C LYS A 35 -13.88 -18.61 5.59
N THR A 36 -13.43 -17.40 5.93
CA THR A 36 -12.06 -17.17 6.45
C THR A 36 -11.91 -17.71 7.86
N PHE A 37 -10.85 -18.48 8.09
CA PHE A 37 -10.47 -18.97 9.42
C PHE A 37 -9.15 -18.36 9.92
N ALA A 38 -8.28 -17.90 9.00
CA ALA A 38 -7.02 -17.25 9.36
C ALA A 38 -6.69 -16.06 8.44
N ALA A 39 -6.01 -15.04 8.96
CA ALA A 39 -5.45 -13.93 8.20
C ALA A 39 -4.01 -13.63 8.63
N TYR A 40 -3.07 -13.67 7.69
CA TYR A 40 -1.67 -13.34 7.94
C TYR A 40 -1.45 -11.84 7.73
N CYS A 41 -1.13 -11.15 8.80
CA CYS A 41 -0.99 -9.70 8.83
C CYS A 41 0.44 -9.34 9.24
N VAL A 42 1.09 -8.51 8.42
CA VAL A 42 2.41 -7.94 8.73
C VAL A 42 2.25 -6.42 8.80
N ASN A 43 2.63 -5.85 9.93
CA ASN A 43 2.58 -4.41 10.22
C ASN A 43 1.19 -3.79 9.94
N HIS A 44 0.13 -4.42 10.45
CA HIS A 44 -1.22 -3.99 10.14
C HIS A 44 -1.49 -2.62 10.77
N HIS A 45 -1.71 -1.61 9.91
CA HIS A 45 -1.83 -0.22 10.31
C HIS A 45 -0.65 0.30 11.16
N GLY A 46 0.57 -0.15 10.87
CA GLY A 46 1.77 0.34 11.54
C GLY A 46 1.98 -0.23 12.94
N ASP A 47 1.27 -1.32 13.29
CA ASP A 47 1.37 -1.93 14.63
C ASP A 47 2.68 -2.71 14.87
N GLY A 48 3.53 -2.85 13.84
CA GLY A 48 4.82 -3.51 13.90
C GLY A 48 4.75 -5.02 14.13
N ARG A 49 3.55 -5.64 14.08
CA ARG A 49 3.37 -7.07 14.38
C ARG A 49 3.56 -7.93 13.14
N ILE A 50 4.19 -9.09 13.32
CA ILE A 50 4.12 -10.21 12.37
C ILE A 50 3.14 -11.21 12.97
N ALA A 51 1.89 -11.19 12.53
CA ALA A 51 0.81 -11.87 13.23
C ALA A 51 -0.04 -12.77 12.34
N LEU A 52 -0.53 -13.86 12.94
CA LEU A 52 -1.61 -14.66 12.38
C LEU A 52 -2.87 -14.41 13.20
N TRP A 53 -3.93 -13.91 12.57
CA TRP A 53 -5.22 -13.72 13.21
C TRP A 53 -6.09 -14.93 12.94
N LEU A 54 -6.66 -15.51 13.98
CA LEU A 54 -7.34 -16.80 13.93
C LEU A 54 -8.76 -16.67 14.47
N SER A 55 -9.75 -17.19 13.74
CA SER A 55 -11.12 -17.33 14.23
C SER A 55 -11.14 -18.36 15.37
N SER A 56 -10.92 -17.90 16.61
CA SER A 56 -10.67 -18.80 17.74
C SER A 56 -11.97 -19.25 18.41
N PRO A 57 -12.00 -20.44 19.05
CA PRO A 57 -13.17 -20.89 19.82
C PRO A 57 -13.60 -19.89 20.90
N ALA A 58 -14.86 -19.99 21.34
CA ALA A 58 -15.39 -19.13 22.40
C ALA A 58 -14.53 -19.24 23.68
N GLY A 59 -14.28 -18.12 24.35
CA GLY A 59 -13.46 -18.05 25.56
C GLY A 59 -11.94 -18.05 25.34
N ALA A 60 -11.45 -18.64 24.23
CA ALA A 60 -10.00 -18.75 23.97
C ALA A 60 -9.30 -17.39 23.89
N GLN A 61 -9.93 -16.39 23.26
CA GLN A 61 -9.35 -15.06 23.13
C GLN A 61 -9.07 -14.41 24.49
N ALA A 62 -10.06 -14.35 25.38
CA ALA A 62 -9.90 -13.75 26.71
C ALA A 62 -8.86 -14.50 27.55
N LEU A 63 -8.89 -15.84 27.52
CA LEU A 63 -7.92 -16.68 28.23
C LEU A 63 -6.48 -16.39 27.78
N TYR A 64 -6.19 -16.55 26.49
CA TYR A 64 -4.82 -16.42 25.98
C TYR A 64 -4.25 -15.01 26.08
N THR A 65 -5.06 -13.99 25.81
CA THR A 65 -4.60 -12.59 25.91
C THR A 65 -4.32 -12.16 27.34
N LYS A 66 -4.97 -12.77 28.34
CA LYS A 66 -4.69 -12.53 29.76
C LYS A 66 -3.47 -13.31 30.26
N GLU A 67 -3.38 -14.60 29.93
CA GLU A 67 -2.34 -15.48 30.46
C GLU A 67 -0.99 -15.31 29.75
N GLU A 68 -1.02 -15.02 28.44
CA GLU A 68 0.17 -15.01 27.59
C GLU A 68 0.21 -13.76 26.66
N PRO A 69 0.13 -12.53 27.20
CA PRO A 69 0.05 -11.30 26.42
C PRO A 69 1.28 -11.04 25.52
N LYS A 70 2.40 -11.71 25.77
CA LYS A 70 3.57 -11.72 24.88
C LYS A 70 3.24 -12.32 23.51
N HIS A 71 2.45 -13.39 23.49
CA HIS A 71 2.16 -14.18 22.29
C HIS A 71 0.82 -13.83 21.68
N PHE A 72 -0.12 -13.29 22.46
CA PHE A 72 -1.50 -13.13 22.04
C PHE A 72 -2.04 -11.72 22.26
N PHE A 73 -2.92 -11.28 21.37
CA PHE A 73 -3.60 -10.00 21.46
C PHE A 73 -4.99 -10.04 20.82
N VAL A 74 -5.80 -9.02 21.09
CA VAL A 74 -7.09 -8.82 20.41
C VAL A 74 -6.86 -8.02 19.12
N PRO A 75 -7.06 -8.60 17.93
CA PRO A 75 -6.86 -7.92 16.66
C PRO A 75 -7.98 -6.88 16.41
N PRO A 76 -7.68 -5.77 15.71
CA PRO A 76 -8.71 -4.78 15.37
C PRO A 76 -9.76 -5.37 14.44
N TYR A 77 -10.98 -4.81 14.48
CA TYR A 77 -12.16 -5.16 13.67
C TYR A 77 -12.76 -6.55 13.90
N VAL A 78 -11.93 -7.60 13.90
CA VAL A 78 -12.37 -9.00 14.09
C VAL A 78 -12.26 -9.46 15.54
N GLY A 79 -11.58 -8.69 16.41
CA GLY A 79 -11.51 -8.90 17.85
C GLY A 79 -12.88 -9.06 18.52
N PRO A 80 -13.86 -8.16 18.30
CA PRO A 80 -15.23 -8.32 18.83
C PRO A 80 -15.96 -9.59 18.38
N ARG A 81 -15.50 -10.24 17.30
CA ARG A 81 -16.01 -11.54 16.81
C ARG A 81 -15.26 -12.74 17.42
N GLY A 82 -14.43 -12.51 18.43
CA GLY A 82 -13.65 -13.54 19.14
C GLY A 82 -12.39 -14.01 18.41
N TRP A 83 -11.87 -13.25 17.44
CA TRP A 83 -10.62 -13.62 16.76
C TRP A 83 -9.40 -13.38 17.64
N LEU A 84 -8.42 -14.27 17.60
CA LEU A 84 -7.17 -14.17 18.36
C LEU A 84 -6.03 -13.75 17.44
N GLY A 85 -5.29 -12.72 17.81
CA GLY A 85 -4.02 -12.38 17.17
C GLY A 85 -2.89 -13.17 17.81
N VAL A 86 -2.07 -13.84 17.00
CA VAL A 86 -0.90 -14.61 17.43
C VAL A 86 0.36 -13.95 16.89
N ASN A 87 1.25 -13.46 17.77
CA ASN A 87 2.56 -12.93 17.38
C ASN A 87 3.51 -14.06 16.99
N LEU A 88 3.96 -14.08 15.74
CA LEU A 88 4.79 -15.16 15.18
C LEU A 88 6.29 -14.93 15.41
N ASP A 89 6.70 -13.72 15.78
CA ASP A 89 8.09 -13.32 15.98
C ASP A 89 8.52 -13.25 17.46
N LYS A 90 7.65 -13.63 18.40
CA LYS A 90 7.91 -13.58 19.85
C LYS A 90 8.30 -14.91 20.48
N GLY A 91 8.63 -15.92 19.66
CA GLY A 91 9.15 -17.22 20.12
C GLY A 91 8.08 -18.27 20.45
N ILE A 92 6.84 -18.11 19.95
CA ILE A 92 5.83 -19.17 20.03
C ILE A 92 6.29 -20.40 19.22
N SER A 93 6.08 -21.61 19.75
CA SER A 93 6.47 -22.83 19.04
C SER A 93 5.55 -23.08 17.84
N TRP A 94 6.12 -23.54 16.72
CA TRP A 94 5.35 -23.80 15.51
C TRP A 94 4.41 -25.00 15.62
N LYS A 95 4.71 -25.95 16.53
CA LYS A 95 3.77 -26.98 16.97
C LYS A 95 2.51 -26.36 17.58
N ARG A 96 2.64 -25.29 18.37
CA ARG A 96 1.50 -24.58 18.97
C ARG A 96 0.75 -23.75 17.92
N VAL A 97 1.45 -23.06 17.03
CA VAL A 97 0.83 -22.36 15.89
C VAL A 97 -0.02 -23.32 15.06
N ALA A 98 0.50 -24.51 14.72
CA ALA A 98 -0.25 -25.51 13.95
C ALA A 98 -1.53 -25.99 14.66
N LYS A 99 -1.49 -26.17 15.99
CA LYS A 99 -2.69 -26.50 16.77
C LYS A 99 -3.73 -25.39 16.73
N LEU A 100 -3.32 -24.14 16.95
CA LEU A 100 -4.24 -23.00 16.94
C LEU A 100 -4.87 -22.78 15.55
N VAL A 101 -4.09 -22.99 14.47
CA VAL A 101 -4.61 -22.94 13.10
C VAL A 101 -5.64 -24.03 12.86
N ARG A 102 -5.37 -25.26 13.32
CA ARG A 102 -6.33 -26.37 13.25
C ARG A 102 -7.62 -26.04 13.99
N GLU A 103 -7.54 -25.54 15.22
CA GLU A 103 -8.73 -25.16 16.01
C GLU A 103 -9.57 -24.09 15.31
N ALA A 104 -8.90 -23.08 14.72
CA ALA A 104 -9.58 -22.05 13.95
C ALA A 104 -10.27 -22.60 12.69
N TYR A 105 -9.63 -23.55 12.00
CA TYR A 105 -10.21 -24.25 10.88
C TYR A 105 -11.41 -25.11 11.30
N GLU A 106 -11.27 -25.94 12.35
CA GLU A 106 -12.33 -26.82 12.84
C GLU A 106 -13.58 -26.05 13.29
N LYS A 107 -13.41 -24.83 13.83
CA LYS A 107 -14.50 -23.91 14.14
C LYS A 107 -15.29 -23.44 12.91
N VAL A 108 -14.60 -23.26 11.78
CA VAL A 108 -15.17 -22.64 10.57
C VAL A 108 -15.60 -23.66 9.52
N ALA A 109 -14.89 -24.78 9.43
CA ALA A 109 -15.08 -25.82 8.44
C ALA A 109 -16.38 -26.60 8.67
N PRO A 110 -17.04 -27.08 7.59
CA PRO A 110 -18.10 -28.06 7.72
C PRO A 110 -17.63 -29.32 8.47
N ARG A 111 -18.52 -29.88 9.30
CA ARG A 111 -18.23 -31.08 10.12
C ARG A 111 -17.63 -32.24 9.32
N ALA A 112 -18.07 -32.44 8.09
CA ALA A 112 -17.55 -33.48 7.21
C ALA A 112 -16.05 -33.33 6.92
N LEU A 113 -15.55 -32.10 6.73
CA LEU A 113 -14.12 -31.85 6.51
C LEU A 113 -13.31 -31.94 7.80
N SER A 114 -13.87 -31.48 8.92
CA SER A 114 -13.20 -31.64 10.22
C SER A 114 -13.05 -33.12 10.60
N ALA A 115 -14.01 -33.97 10.20
CA ALA A 115 -13.97 -35.41 10.45
C ALA A 115 -12.90 -36.16 9.66
N THR A 116 -12.35 -35.59 8.57
CA THR A 116 -11.28 -36.21 7.79
C THR A 116 -9.87 -35.81 8.25
N LEU A 117 -9.77 -34.91 9.24
CA LEU A 117 -8.48 -34.46 9.75
C LEU A 117 -7.74 -35.58 10.47
N GLY A 118 -6.56 -35.93 9.95
CA GLY A 118 -5.59 -36.76 10.64
C GLY A 118 -4.84 -36.02 11.77
N ALA A 119 -3.60 -36.43 12.03
CA ALA A 119 -2.73 -35.72 12.97
C ALA A 119 -2.46 -34.28 12.50
N THR A 120 -2.35 -33.35 13.45
CA THR A 120 -1.90 -31.98 13.15
C THR A 120 -0.51 -32.04 12.54
N ILE A 121 -0.30 -31.33 11.44
CA ILE A 121 0.99 -31.27 10.76
C ILE A 121 2.10 -30.85 11.72
N ASP A 122 3.22 -31.56 11.67
CA ASP A 122 4.46 -31.13 12.31
C ASP A 122 5.34 -30.44 11.26
N ILE A 123 5.63 -29.16 11.48
CA ILE A 123 6.42 -28.38 10.54
C ILE A 123 7.71 -27.89 11.17
N LYS A 124 8.76 -27.87 10.35
CA LYS A 124 10.02 -27.21 10.72
C LYS A 124 9.76 -25.70 10.90
N PRO A 125 10.18 -25.09 12.02
CA PRO A 125 10.07 -23.66 12.22
C PRO A 125 10.81 -22.88 11.13
N PRO A 126 10.30 -21.70 10.73
CA PRO A 126 11.02 -20.79 9.88
C PRO A 126 12.29 -20.30 10.59
N THR A 127 13.37 -20.20 9.84
CA THR A 127 14.67 -19.75 10.33
C THR A 127 15.08 -18.40 9.74
N ALA A 128 14.47 -17.99 8.62
CA ALA A 128 14.67 -16.66 8.07
C ALA A 128 13.94 -15.62 8.92
N LYS A 129 14.67 -14.57 9.32
CA LYS A 129 14.08 -13.38 9.94
C LYS A 129 13.69 -12.39 8.85
N LEU A 130 12.52 -11.77 8.99
CA LEU A 130 12.12 -10.64 8.15
C LEU A 130 13.01 -9.44 8.48
N LYS A 131 13.47 -8.72 7.45
CA LYS A 131 14.17 -7.45 7.63
C LYS A 131 13.17 -6.36 8.03
N PRO A 132 13.62 -5.26 8.66
CA PRO A 132 12.73 -4.14 8.96
C PRO A 132 11.95 -3.64 7.74
N GLU A 133 12.59 -3.56 6.56
CA GLU A 133 11.91 -3.16 5.32
C GLU A 133 10.88 -4.18 4.79
N ASP A 134 11.00 -5.46 5.15
CA ASP A 134 10.01 -6.50 4.80
C ASP A 134 8.76 -6.41 5.70
N ILE A 135 8.91 -5.79 6.88
CA ILE A 135 7.83 -5.54 7.84
C ILE A 135 7.16 -4.20 7.52
N ASP A 136 7.96 -3.16 7.38
CA ASP A 136 7.53 -1.80 7.06
C ASP A 136 8.36 -1.27 5.88
N PRO A 137 7.81 -1.24 4.66
CA PRO A 137 8.50 -0.71 3.49
C PRO A 137 9.01 0.73 3.66
N LEU A 138 8.40 1.50 4.56
CA LEU A 138 8.81 2.88 4.87
C LEU A 138 10.14 2.96 5.63
N GLN A 139 10.64 1.85 6.19
CA GLN A 139 11.96 1.78 6.84
C GLN A 139 13.13 1.61 5.85
N SER A 140 12.85 1.33 4.58
CA SER A 140 13.89 1.25 3.56
C SER A 140 14.66 2.58 3.45
N LYS A 141 15.95 2.54 3.11
CA LYS A 141 16.78 3.75 2.96
C LYS A 141 16.15 4.74 1.98
N ARG A 142 15.63 4.23 0.85
CA ARG A 142 14.95 5.01 -0.19
C ARG A 142 13.70 5.70 0.35
N ALA A 143 12.84 4.97 1.07
CA ALA A 143 11.63 5.53 1.65
C ALA A 143 11.95 6.61 2.69
N ARG A 144 12.91 6.36 3.59
CA ARG A 144 13.34 7.37 4.58
C ARG A 144 13.83 8.65 3.92
N THR A 145 14.73 8.56 2.94
CA THR A 145 15.21 9.73 2.20
C THR A 145 14.08 10.49 1.47
N LEU A 146 13.11 9.77 0.88
CA LEU A 146 11.92 10.39 0.28
C LEU A 146 11.07 11.13 1.31
N LEU A 147 10.75 10.46 2.42
CA LEU A 147 9.90 10.99 3.47
C LEU A 147 10.56 12.18 4.17
N ASP A 148 11.88 12.16 4.39
CA ASP A 148 12.62 13.28 4.97
C ASP A 148 12.53 14.53 4.08
N LYS A 149 12.70 14.36 2.76
CA LYS A 149 12.58 15.48 1.82
C LYS A 149 11.14 15.99 1.71
N LEU A 150 10.16 15.10 1.65
CA LEU A 150 8.74 15.46 1.64
C LEU A 150 8.34 16.18 2.94
N ARG A 151 8.81 15.70 4.09
CA ARG A 151 8.60 16.32 5.40
C ARG A 151 9.12 17.74 5.42
N GLY A 152 10.35 17.98 4.95
CA GLY A 152 10.92 19.32 4.85
C GLY A 152 10.00 20.28 4.08
N MET A 153 9.58 19.89 2.87
CA MET A 153 8.70 20.72 2.05
C MET A 153 7.31 20.95 2.66
N CYS A 154 6.70 19.92 3.28
CA CYS A 154 5.39 20.06 3.91
C CYS A 154 5.45 20.99 5.12
N LEU A 155 6.50 20.88 5.95
CA LEU A 155 6.64 21.69 7.17
C LEU A 155 7.02 23.15 6.89
N GLU A 156 7.47 23.49 5.68
CA GLU A 156 7.62 24.88 5.23
C GLU A 156 6.25 25.58 5.06
N LEU A 157 5.16 24.82 4.84
CA LEU A 157 3.83 25.38 4.67
C LEU A 157 3.21 25.72 6.03
N GLN A 158 2.75 26.97 6.18
CA GLN A 158 2.22 27.47 7.46
C GLN A 158 1.07 26.60 8.00
N GLY A 159 1.04 26.39 9.32
CA GLY A 159 -0.02 25.61 9.97
C GLY A 159 0.00 24.11 9.64
N THR A 160 1.09 23.62 9.05
CA THR A 160 1.29 22.19 8.78
C THR A 160 1.85 21.46 9.99
N ASN A 161 1.37 20.24 10.20
CA ASN A 161 1.97 19.25 11.10
C ASN A 161 2.03 17.89 10.43
N GLU A 162 2.96 17.05 10.87
CA GLU A 162 3.02 15.64 10.52
C GLU A 162 2.31 14.80 11.58
N SER A 163 1.60 13.77 11.13
CA SER A 163 0.89 12.81 11.97
C SER A 163 0.91 11.43 11.31
N SER A 164 0.19 10.47 11.87
CA SER A 164 0.02 9.13 11.30
C SER A 164 -1.46 8.82 11.13
N ALA A 165 -1.79 8.12 10.03
CA ALA A 165 -3.11 7.55 9.80
C ALA A 165 -2.95 6.14 9.24
N PHE A 166 -3.59 5.14 9.85
CA PHE A 166 -3.52 3.75 9.38
C PHE A 166 -2.09 3.22 9.18
N GLY A 167 -1.16 3.66 10.04
CA GLY A 167 0.23 3.23 10.00
C GLY A 167 1.14 3.98 9.04
N VAL A 168 0.61 4.96 8.30
CA VAL A 168 1.38 5.72 7.33
C VAL A 168 1.50 7.21 7.67
N PRO A 169 2.62 7.87 7.32
CA PRO A 169 2.80 9.30 7.52
C PRO A 169 1.78 10.12 6.73
N VAL A 170 1.20 11.12 7.40
CA VAL A 170 0.30 12.10 6.79
C VAL A 170 0.68 13.51 7.21
N TRP A 171 0.55 14.46 6.30
CA TRP A 171 0.73 15.88 6.58
C TRP A 171 -0.61 16.59 6.54
N ARG A 172 -0.86 17.40 7.56
CA ARG A 172 -2.14 18.06 7.82
C ARG A 172 -1.97 19.56 7.96
N VAL A 173 -2.94 20.30 7.42
CA VAL A 173 -3.15 21.70 7.76
C VAL A 173 -4.34 21.76 8.72
N GLY A 174 -4.06 22.16 9.97
CA GLY A 174 -5.00 21.94 11.08
C GLY A 174 -5.32 20.44 11.24
N LYS A 175 -6.60 20.07 11.09
CA LYS A 175 -7.08 18.67 11.20
C LYS A 175 -7.21 17.96 9.84
N LYS A 176 -6.98 18.66 8.72
CA LYS A 176 -7.23 18.11 7.37
C LYS A 176 -5.94 17.64 6.72
N THR A 177 -5.91 16.37 6.31
CA THR A 177 -4.80 15.78 5.56
C THR A 177 -4.76 16.35 4.15
N PHE A 178 -3.60 16.81 3.70
CA PHE A 178 -3.36 17.26 2.33
C PHE A 178 -2.25 16.46 1.62
N VAL A 179 -1.40 15.74 2.34
CA VAL A 179 -0.50 14.73 1.77
C VAL A 179 -0.56 13.46 2.61
N CYS A 180 -0.55 12.32 1.96
CA CYS A 180 -0.40 11.01 2.60
C CYS A 180 0.70 10.23 1.88
N ALA A 181 1.65 9.67 2.62
CA ALA A 181 2.55 8.67 2.08
C ALA A 181 1.84 7.33 2.13
N GLY A 182 1.76 6.62 1.01
CA GLY A 182 1.23 5.27 0.94
C GLY A 182 2.34 4.27 0.70
N HIS A 183 2.08 3.01 1.04
CA HIS A 183 2.88 1.91 0.54
C HIS A 183 2.01 0.71 0.18
N GLY A 184 2.36 0.03 -0.92
CA GLY A 184 2.02 -1.37 -1.15
C GLY A 184 3.18 -2.26 -0.67
N ARG A 185 3.12 -3.58 -0.93
CA ARG A 185 4.25 -4.49 -0.62
C ARG A 185 5.58 -4.03 -1.24
N GLU A 186 5.53 -3.45 -2.44
CA GLU A 186 6.73 -3.05 -3.19
C GLU A 186 6.62 -1.64 -3.81
N ARG A 187 5.54 -0.91 -3.53
CA ARG A 187 5.31 0.43 -4.08
C ARG A 187 5.37 1.47 -3.00
N LEU A 188 6.15 2.51 -3.20
CA LEU A 188 6.08 3.75 -2.42
C LEU A 188 5.25 4.73 -3.22
N THR A 189 4.16 5.22 -2.63
CA THR A 189 3.27 6.17 -3.30
C THR A 189 3.09 7.42 -2.46
N LEU A 190 2.83 8.53 -3.13
CA LEU A 190 2.39 9.77 -2.48
C LEU A 190 0.99 10.10 -2.97
N LEU A 191 0.11 10.50 -2.07
CA LEU A 191 -1.27 10.81 -2.36
C LEU A 191 -1.52 12.30 -2.20
N PHE A 192 -2.17 12.88 -3.20
CA PHE A 192 -2.51 14.30 -3.27
C PHE A 192 -3.95 14.47 -3.74
N TRP A 193 -4.61 15.52 -3.27
CA TRP A 193 -5.89 15.93 -3.81
C TRP A 193 -5.70 16.78 -5.07
N VAL A 194 -6.45 16.45 -6.12
CA VAL A 194 -6.51 17.22 -7.38
C VAL A 194 -7.96 17.56 -7.77
N GLY A 195 -8.95 16.99 -7.09
CA GLY A 195 -10.36 17.12 -7.43
C GLY A 195 -10.80 16.09 -8.46
N VAL A 196 -12.05 15.63 -8.35
CA VAL A 196 -12.60 14.51 -9.15
C VAL A 196 -12.46 14.77 -10.66
N GLU A 197 -12.80 15.98 -11.10
CA GLU A 197 -12.74 16.40 -12.51
C GLU A 197 -11.32 16.29 -13.10
N GLN A 198 -10.29 16.55 -12.29
CA GLN A 198 -8.91 16.58 -12.77
C GLN A 198 -8.25 15.19 -12.77
N GLN A 199 -8.80 14.19 -12.07
CA GLN A 199 -8.17 12.87 -11.96
C GLN A 199 -7.88 12.26 -13.34
N SER A 200 -8.81 12.40 -14.28
CA SER A 200 -8.70 11.87 -15.65
C SER A 200 -7.47 12.37 -16.40
N LEU A 201 -7.02 13.60 -16.12
CA LEU A 201 -5.84 14.20 -16.76
C LEU A 201 -4.54 13.45 -16.43
N TYR A 202 -4.46 12.87 -15.24
CA TYR A 202 -3.29 12.15 -14.75
C TYR A 202 -3.27 10.67 -15.16
N MET A 203 -4.43 10.07 -15.46
CA MET A 203 -4.55 8.61 -15.67
C MET A 203 -3.87 8.11 -16.95
N SER A 204 -3.47 8.99 -17.87
CA SER A 204 -2.67 8.62 -19.04
C SER A 204 -1.24 8.19 -18.68
N ASP A 205 -0.71 8.68 -17.56
CA ASP A 205 0.60 8.30 -17.04
C ASP A 205 0.44 7.15 -16.02
N LYS A 206 1.09 6.02 -16.32
CA LYS A 206 1.03 4.78 -15.54
C LYS A 206 1.59 4.92 -14.11
N ARG A 207 2.34 5.98 -13.82
CA ARG A 207 2.78 6.31 -12.45
C ARG A 207 1.60 6.71 -11.57
N TYR A 208 0.52 7.21 -12.15
CA TYR A 208 -0.66 7.64 -11.42
C TYR A 208 -1.71 6.55 -11.33
N SER A 209 -2.44 6.53 -10.22
CA SER A 209 -3.65 5.72 -10.09
C SER A 209 -4.64 6.37 -9.12
N ILE A 210 -5.93 6.06 -9.29
CA ILE A 210 -6.97 6.46 -8.35
C ILE A 210 -6.86 5.53 -7.11
N PRO A 211 -6.51 6.06 -5.92
CA PRO A 211 -6.34 5.25 -4.74
C PRO A 211 -7.69 4.69 -4.27
N PRO A 212 -7.74 3.43 -3.79
CA PRO A 212 -8.92 2.88 -3.14
C PRO A 212 -9.39 3.79 -1.99
N TYR A 213 -10.70 3.88 -1.78
CA TYR A 213 -11.37 4.62 -0.70
C TYR A 213 -11.21 6.14 -0.70
N MET A 214 -10.12 6.71 -1.20
CA MET A 214 -9.92 8.17 -1.27
C MET A 214 -10.24 8.74 -2.65
N GLY A 215 -10.17 7.89 -3.68
CA GLY A 215 -10.34 8.26 -5.07
C GLY A 215 -11.65 8.97 -5.39
N HIS A 216 -12.77 8.51 -4.85
CA HIS A 216 -14.08 9.13 -5.10
C HIS A 216 -14.17 10.60 -4.64
N ASN A 217 -13.26 11.05 -3.78
CA ASN A 217 -13.19 12.44 -3.29
C ASN A 217 -12.10 13.27 -3.99
N GLY A 218 -11.58 12.83 -5.14
CA GLY A 218 -10.64 13.60 -5.96
C GLY A 218 -9.16 13.43 -5.59
N TRP A 219 -8.81 12.37 -4.86
CA TRP A 219 -7.41 12.03 -4.58
C TRP A 219 -6.80 11.22 -5.72
N ILE A 220 -5.53 11.45 -6.00
CA ILE A 220 -4.69 10.59 -6.84
C ILE A 220 -3.53 10.06 -6.02
N SER A 221 -2.94 8.95 -6.47
CA SER A 221 -1.67 8.44 -5.98
C SER A 221 -0.64 8.49 -7.11
N ILE A 222 0.59 8.88 -6.81
CA ILE A 222 1.75 8.80 -7.71
C ILE A 222 2.76 7.79 -7.16
N ASP A 223 3.19 6.84 -8.00
CA ASP A 223 4.27 5.90 -7.70
C ASP A 223 5.63 6.60 -7.77
N VAL A 224 6.34 6.61 -6.64
CA VAL A 224 7.67 7.22 -6.47
C VAL A 224 8.75 6.19 -6.12
N THR A 225 8.46 4.91 -6.30
CA THR A 225 9.32 3.79 -5.91
C THR A 225 10.71 3.92 -6.53
N LYS A 226 10.75 4.11 -7.86
CA LYS A 226 12.01 4.17 -8.63
C LYS A 226 12.58 5.59 -8.69
N ASP A 227 11.74 6.56 -9.03
CA ASP A 227 12.14 7.95 -9.20
C ASP A 227 11.05 8.90 -8.67
N ALA A 228 11.44 10.09 -8.27
CA ALA A 228 10.57 11.13 -7.73
C ALA A 228 10.90 12.47 -8.38
N ASN A 229 10.06 12.91 -9.32
CA ASN A 229 10.15 14.25 -9.87
C ASN A 229 9.65 15.27 -8.82
N TRP A 230 10.59 15.95 -8.17
CA TRP A 230 10.28 16.83 -7.04
C TRP A 230 9.56 18.12 -7.42
N ASP A 231 9.71 18.57 -8.66
CA ASP A 231 9.00 19.74 -9.20
C ASP A 231 7.50 19.41 -9.35
N GLU A 232 7.23 18.23 -9.92
CA GLU A 232 5.88 17.68 -10.05
C GLU A 232 5.24 17.42 -8.68
N ILE A 233 5.97 16.76 -7.77
CA ILE A 233 5.50 16.49 -6.40
C ILE A 233 5.19 17.79 -5.66
N ARG A 234 6.04 18.82 -5.80
CA ARG A 234 5.82 20.14 -5.19
C ARG A 234 4.54 20.77 -5.73
N GLY A 235 4.31 20.75 -7.04
CA GLY A 235 3.08 21.27 -7.64
C GLY A 235 1.82 20.59 -7.09
N LEU A 236 1.82 19.25 -7.02
CA LEU A 236 0.71 18.47 -6.47
C LEU A 236 0.49 18.76 -4.97
N MET A 237 1.57 18.86 -4.20
CA MET A 237 1.54 19.19 -2.77
C MET A 237 0.89 20.56 -2.54
N LEU A 238 1.32 21.59 -3.28
CA LEU A 238 0.80 22.95 -3.13
C LEU A 238 -0.68 23.04 -3.54
N ASN A 239 -1.08 22.37 -4.63
CA ASN A 239 -2.49 22.29 -5.03
C ASN A 239 -3.36 21.65 -3.95
N SER A 240 -2.91 20.52 -3.42
CA SER A 240 -3.61 19.81 -2.35
C SER A 240 -3.69 20.65 -1.06
N TYR A 241 -2.59 21.32 -0.68
CA TYR A 241 -2.57 22.22 0.48
C TYR A 241 -3.59 23.35 0.33
N ARG A 242 -3.63 24.03 -0.82
CA ARG A 242 -4.58 25.13 -1.09
C ARG A 242 -6.03 24.70 -0.91
N HIS A 243 -6.36 23.47 -1.30
CA HIS A 243 -7.72 22.95 -1.15
C HIS A 243 -8.14 22.80 0.33
N PHE A 244 -7.22 22.32 1.18
CA PHE A 244 -7.55 22.02 2.58
C PHE A 244 -7.23 23.17 3.55
N ALA A 245 -6.34 24.08 3.18
CA ALA A 245 -5.93 25.19 4.02
C ALA A 245 -7.06 26.20 4.24
N PRO A 246 -7.17 26.80 5.44
CA PRO A 246 -8.02 27.97 5.65
C PRO A 246 -7.67 29.09 4.66
N LYS A 247 -8.67 29.86 4.20
CA LYS A 247 -8.51 30.92 3.19
C LYS A 247 -7.33 31.86 3.47
N ARG A 248 -7.11 32.23 4.74
CA ARG A 248 -6.00 33.08 5.17
C ARG A 248 -4.63 32.48 4.84
N LEU A 249 -4.45 31.18 5.09
CA LEU A 249 -3.16 30.50 4.84
C LEU A 249 -2.95 30.24 3.35
N ALA A 250 -4.02 29.89 2.62
CA ALA A 250 -3.96 29.77 1.16
C ALA A 250 -3.55 31.11 0.50
N ALA A 251 -4.19 32.22 0.89
CA ALA A 251 -3.83 33.54 0.39
C ALA A 251 -2.39 33.96 0.74
N ALA A 252 -1.91 33.61 1.94
CA ALA A 252 -0.53 33.88 2.34
C ALA A 252 0.49 33.08 1.52
N LEU A 253 0.17 31.83 1.14
CA LEU A 253 0.98 31.04 0.24
C LEU A 253 1.09 31.70 -1.14
N ASP A 254 -0.04 32.16 -1.69
CA ASP A 254 -0.09 32.78 -3.02
C ASP A 254 0.62 34.15 -3.06
N ALA A 255 0.71 34.84 -1.92
CA ALA A 255 1.44 36.10 -1.79
C ALA A 255 2.98 35.93 -1.75
N HIS A 256 3.49 34.72 -1.57
CA HIS A 256 4.92 34.41 -1.51
C HIS A 256 5.32 33.31 -2.52
N PRO A 257 5.48 33.65 -3.82
CA PRO A 257 5.76 32.67 -4.89
C PRO A 257 7.13 31.99 -4.83
N SER A 258 8.00 32.36 -3.88
CA SER A 258 9.32 31.73 -3.71
C SER A 258 9.22 30.22 -3.41
N LEU A 259 8.06 29.73 -2.98
CA LEU A 259 7.76 28.31 -2.81
C LEU A 259 7.16 27.63 -4.06
N GLU A 260 6.74 28.39 -5.09
CA GLU A 260 6.15 27.87 -6.32
C GLU A 260 7.16 27.57 -7.43
N THR A 261 8.34 28.21 -7.41
CA THR A 261 9.28 28.19 -8.53
C THR A 261 10.19 26.96 -8.52
N ALA A 262 9.59 25.81 -8.78
CA ALA A 262 10.25 24.71 -9.47
C ALA A 262 9.21 24.02 -10.36
N ALA A 263 8.79 24.72 -11.42
CA ALA A 263 8.03 24.14 -12.52
C ALA A 263 8.99 23.88 -13.69
N PRO A 264 8.91 22.71 -14.35
CA PRO A 264 9.84 22.37 -15.42
C PRO A 264 9.67 23.36 -16.57
N LYS A 265 10.78 24.00 -16.98
CA LYS A 265 10.83 24.73 -18.24
C LYS A 265 10.39 23.78 -19.35
N ARG A 266 9.22 24.02 -19.93
CA ARG A 266 8.87 23.46 -21.24
C ARG A 266 10.05 23.75 -22.17
N LYS A 267 10.75 22.71 -22.63
CA LYS A 267 11.72 22.85 -23.72
C LYS A 267 10.94 23.32 -24.95
N SER A 268 10.97 24.61 -25.21
CA SER A 268 10.61 25.17 -26.51
C SER A 268 11.73 24.83 -27.49
N GLY A 269 11.37 24.11 -28.56
CA GLY A 269 12.17 24.07 -29.77
C GLY A 269 12.40 22.68 -30.34
N THR A 270 11.68 22.37 -31.43
CA THR A 270 12.36 22.34 -32.72
C THR A 270 11.42 22.90 -33.79
N ARG A 271 11.79 24.04 -34.34
CA ARG A 271 11.14 24.70 -35.47
C ARG A 271 11.82 24.11 -36.72
N SER A 272 11.08 23.40 -37.56
CA SER A 272 11.60 22.87 -38.83
C SER A 272 12.14 23.99 -39.73
N PRO A 273 13.27 23.80 -40.45
CA PRO A 273 13.75 24.79 -41.39
C PRO A 273 12.84 24.87 -42.62
N ARG A 274 12.58 26.10 -43.05
CA ARG A 274 12.01 26.46 -44.36
C ARG A 274 12.79 25.78 -45.49
N GLY A 275 12.10 24.98 -46.30
CA GLY A 275 12.59 24.54 -47.61
C GLY A 275 12.60 25.71 -48.60
N THR A 276 13.75 25.92 -49.23
CA THR A 276 14.02 26.88 -50.29
C THR A 276 13.38 26.47 -51.62
N ARG A 277 12.93 27.48 -52.38
CA ARG A 277 12.42 27.39 -53.75
C ARG A 277 13.56 27.16 -54.76
N GLY A 278 13.24 26.41 -55.82
CA GLY A 278 13.88 26.45 -57.14
C GLY A 278 13.98 25.04 -57.74
N ALA A 279 13.75 24.73 -59.01
CA ALA A 279 13.20 25.44 -60.16
C ALA A 279 12.79 24.38 -61.21
N ARG A 280 12.05 24.83 -62.23
CA ARG A 280 11.46 24.12 -63.39
C ARG A 280 12.37 23.13 -64.14
N GLY A 281 11.77 22.08 -64.70
CA GLY A 281 12.36 21.25 -65.77
C GLY A 281 11.43 20.22 -66.42
N LYS A 282 10.69 20.65 -67.46
CA LYS A 282 10.24 19.95 -68.69
C LYS A 282 9.60 18.54 -68.65
N THR A 283 8.32 18.55 -69.04
CA THR A 283 7.59 17.67 -69.98
C THR A 283 8.36 16.56 -70.70
N VAL A 284 7.89 15.31 -70.62
CA VAL A 284 7.66 14.40 -71.77
C VAL A 284 6.45 13.49 -71.47
N ASN A 285 5.57 13.41 -72.46
CA ASN A 285 4.34 12.64 -72.55
C ASN A 285 4.63 11.28 -73.21
N ARG A 286 4.10 10.15 -72.71
CA ARG A 286 3.74 9.00 -73.58
C ARG A 286 2.81 7.98 -72.92
N LYS A 287 1.67 7.80 -73.62
CA LYS A 287 0.64 6.76 -73.58
C LYS A 287 1.15 5.31 -73.37
N THR A 288 0.34 4.49 -72.69
CA THR A 288 -0.23 3.16 -73.08
C THR A 288 -0.94 2.59 -71.83
N ARG A 289 -2.28 2.54 -71.70
CA ARG A 289 -3.33 1.64 -72.26
C ARG A 289 -3.16 0.14 -71.93
N ARG A 290 -4.21 -0.41 -71.29
CA ARG A 290 -4.58 -1.84 -71.02
C ARG A 290 -3.78 -2.50 -69.88
N SER A 291 -4.36 -3.25 -68.94
CA SER A 291 -5.66 -3.95 -68.86
C SER A 291 -6.09 -4.00 -67.39
#